data_AF-A0A7J9SQ75-F1
#
_entry.id   AF-A0A7J9SQ75-F1
#
_cell.length_a   1.000
_cell.length_b   1.000
_cell.length_c   1.000
_cell.angle_alpha   90.00
_cell.angle_beta   90.00
_cell.angle_gamma   90.00
#
_symmetry.space_group_name_H-M   'P 1'
#
loop_
_entity.id
_entity.type
_entity.pdbx_description
1 polymer ?
#
loop_
_entity_poly.entity_id
_entity_poly.type
_entity_poly.pdbx_seq_one_letter_code
_entity_poly.pdbx_strand_id
1 'polypeptide(L)'
;MSGIIEIISAEFNYWIYVTLMMIGFYAMIAKKNLVKKVIGANIFQTAIFLFYISLAEVKGGTAPILLHGHDGADVAHEAVNEVIYVNPLPHVLILTAIVVAVSTTAVALALIIKIYQEYGSLEEDVILAYRRQLQPEFSEYARQKQEGEQ
;
A
#
# COMPACT_ATOMS: atom_id res chain seq x y z
N MET A 1 -3.23 -34.20 -12.20
CA MET A 1 -3.55 -33.63 -10.86
C MET A 1 -2.28 -33.33 -10.06
N SER A 2 -1.18 -34.07 -10.24
CA SER A 2 0.15 -33.77 -9.65
C SER A 2 0.80 -32.47 -10.14
N GLY A 3 0.74 -32.16 -11.45
CA GLY A 3 1.38 -30.95 -11.99
C GLY A 3 0.77 -29.61 -11.52
N ILE A 4 -0.51 -29.60 -11.17
CA ILE A 4 -1.17 -28.41 -10.58
C ILE A 4 -0.67 -28.19 -9.14
N ILE A 5 -0.48 -29.28 -8.39
CA ILE A 5 0.01 -29.23 -7.01
C ILE A 5 1.48 -28.79 -6.99
N GLU A 6 2.31 -29.22 -7.95
CA GLU A 6 3.68 -28.75 -8.13
C GLU A 6 3.74 -27.23 -8.39
N ILE A 7 2.94 -26.71 -9.32
CA ILE A 7 2.88 -25.26 -9.62
C ILE A 7 2.42 -24.45 -8.40
N ILE A 8 1.38 -24.93 -7.70
CA ILE A 8 0.86 -24.27 -6.49
C ILE A 8 1.92 -24.30 -5.37
N SER A 9 2.68 -25.38 -5.23
CA SER A 9 3.73 -25.50 -4.21
C SER A 9 4.99 -24.71 -4.54
N ALA A 10 5.34 -24.57 -5.81
CA ALA A 10 6.50 -23.81 -6.27
C ALA A 10 6.32 -22.30 -6.09
N GLU A 11 5.08 -21.81 -6.26
CA GLU A 11 4.75 -20.38 -6.26
C GLU A 11 3.76 -19.99 -5.14
N PHE A 12 3.72 -20.76 -4.05
CA PHE A 12 2.74 -20.61 -2.96
C PHE A 12 2.71 -19.19 -2.36
N ASN A 13 3.89 -18.57 -2.24
CA ASN A 13 4.04 -17.20 -1.73
C ASN A 13 3.22 -16.20 -2.55
N TYR A 14 3.26 -16.29 -3.88
CA TYR A 14 2.53 -15.39 -4.77
C TYR A 14 1.03 -15.50 -4.62
N TRP A 15 0.50 -16.72 -4.49
CA TRP A 15 -0.93 -16.94 -4.29
C TRP A 15 -1.44 -16.35 -2.98
N ILE A 16 -0.65 -16.45 -1.91
CA ILE A 16 -0.98 -15.80 -0.62
C ILE A 16 -1.04 -14.29 -0.80
N TYR A 17 -0.05 -13.68 -1.43
CA TYR A 17 0.01 -12.23 -1.59
C TYR A 17 -1.12 -11.70 -2.47
N VAL A 18 -1.46 -12.40 -3.56
CA VAL A 18 -2.61 -12.06 -4.41
C VAL A 18 -3.91 -12.16 -3.62
N THR A 19 -4.09 -13.22 -2.83
CA THR A 19 -5.30 -13.37 -2.00
C THR A 19 -5.39 -12.27 -0.94
N LEU A 20 -4.28 -11.94 -0.28
CA LEU A 20 -4.20 -10.87 0.72
C LEU A 20 -4.52 -9.50 0.10
N MET A 21 -4.01 -9.27 -1.12
CA MET A 21 -4.30 -8.08 -1.91
C MET A 21 -5.80 -7.99 -2.24
N MET A 22 -6.44 -9.08 -2.68
CA MET A 22 -7.88 -9.10 -2.92
C MET A 22 -8.70 -8.84 -1.65
N ILE A 23 -8.26 -9.34 -0.49
CA ILE A 23 -8.91 -9.08 0.80
C ILE A 23 -8.80 -7.60 1.17
N GLY A 24 -7.62 -6.99 1.03
CA GLY A 24 -7.41 -5.57 1.29
C GLY A 24 -8.26 -4.68 0.40
N PHE A 25 -8.28 -4.98 -0.91
CA PHE A 25 -9.10 -4.27 -1.89
C PHE A 25 -10.61 -4.39 -1.59
N TYR A 26 -11.06 -5.60 -1.27
CA TYR A 26 -12.45 -5.83 -0.86
C TYR A 26 -12.80 -5.03 0.40
N ALA A 27 -11.94 -5.03 1.42
CA ALA A 27 -12.15 -4.26 2.65
C ALA A 27 -12.22 -2.74 2.38
N MET A 28 -11.42 -2.24 1.44
CA MET A 28 -11.43 -0.82 1.04
C MET A 28 -12.75 -0.40 0.39
N ILE A 29 -13.36 -1.25 -0.44
CA ILE A 29 -14.62 -0.93 -1.14
C ILE A 29 -15.85 -1.23 -0.28
N ALA A 30 -15.88 -2.38 0.39
CA ALA A 30 -17.10 -2.89 1.02
C ALA A 30 -17.41 -2.26 2.40
N LYS A 31 -16.41 -1.66 3.08
CA LYS A 31 -16.61 -1.11 4.42
C LYS A 31 -17.13 0.33 4.34
N LYS A 32 -18.22 0.61 5.05
CA LYS A 32 -18.82 1.96 5.14
C LYS A 32 -18.08 2.92 6.06
N ASN A 33 -17.36 2.37 7.04
CA ASN A 33 -16.58 3.16 7.99
C ASN A 33 -15.26 3.61 7.36
N LEU A 34 -14.98 4.92 7.41
CA LEU A 34 -13.79 5.51 6.78
C LEU A 34 -12.46 4.96 7.34
N VAL A 35 -12.39 4.68 8.65
CA VAL A 35 -11.18 4.09 9.27
C VAL A 35 -10.95 2.67 8.76
N LYS A 36 -12.02 1.88 8.61
CA LYS A 36 -11.92 0.52 8.08
C LYS A 36 -11.49 0.51 6.61
N LYS A 37 -11.88 1.52 5.83
CA LYS A 37 -11.38 1.69 4.45
C LYS A 37 -9.87 1.96 4.43
N VAL A 38 -9.36 2.84 5.31
CA VAL A 38 -7.92 3.11 5.43
C VAL A 38 -7.14 1.86 5.85
N ILE A 39 -7.67 1.08 6.80
CA ILE A 39 -7.06 -0.21 7.17
C ILE A 39 -7.03 -1.17 5.97
N GLY A 40 -8.12 -1.26 5.19
CA GLY A 40 -8.17 -2.04 3.96
C GLY A 40 -7.11 -1.61 2.93
N ALA A 41 -6.94 -0.29 2.75
CA ALA A 41 -5.91 0.27 1.88
C ALA A 41 -4.48 -0.07 2.35
N ASN A 42 -4.21 -0.05 3.66
CA ASN A 42 -2.91 -0.45 4.21
C ASN A 42 -2.62 -1.94 3.97
N ILE A 43 -3.62 -2.82 4.18
CA ILE A 43 -3.48 -4.26 3.89
C ILE A 43 -3.19 -4.48 2.41
N PHE A 44 -3.89 -3.77 1.52
CA PHE A 44 -3.66 -3.83 0.08
C PHE A 44 -2.23 -3.39 -0.30
N GLN A 45 -1.76 -2.26 0.25
CA GLN A 45 -0.38 -1.78 0.04
C GLN A 45 0.67 -2.78 0.53
N THR A 46 0.51 -3.32 1.74
CA THR A 46 1.43 -4.34 2.27
C THR A 46 1.45 -5.59 1.42
N ALA A 47 0.31 -6.05 0.91
CA ALA A 47 0.26 -7.21 0.02
C ALA A 47 1.03 -6.97 -1.30
N ILE A 48 0.93 -5.77 -1.87
CA ILE A 48 1.71 -5.37 -3.05
C ILE A 48 3.21 -5.37 -2.73
N PHE A 49 3.62 -4.87 -1.57
CA PHE A 49 5.03 -4.84 -1.17
C PHE A 49 5.60 -6.25 -1.06
N LEU A 50 4.88 -7.16 -0.40
CA LEU A 50 5.30 -8.56 -0.27
C LEU A 50 5.37 -9.26 -1.64
N PHE A 51 4.40 -9.02 -2.52
CA PHE A 51 4.41 -9.53 -3.88
C PHE A 51 5.65 -9.07 -4.67
N TYR A 52 5.98 -7.78 -4.60
CA TYR A 52 7.15 -7.22 -5.30
C TYR A 52 8.48 -7.70 -4.74
N ILE A 53 8.59 -7.85 -3.41
CA ILE A 53 9.79 -8.41 -2.76
C ILE A 53 9.98 -9.87 -3.17
N SER A 54 8.90 -10.65 -3.26
CA SER A 54 8.97 -12.04 -3.70
C SER A 54 9.48 -12.16 -5.13
N LEU A 55 9.08 -11.25 -6.03
CA LEU A 55 9.59 -11.20 -7.41
C LEU A 55 11.08 -10.84 -7.49
N ALA A 56 11.65 -10.25 -6.44
CA ALA A 56 13.04 -9.84 -6.38
C ALA A 56 13.97 -10.95 -5.88
N GLU A 57 13.41 -12.05 -5.36
CA GLU A 57 14.16 -13.15 -4.77
C GLU A 57 14.95 -13.90 -5.85
N VAL A 58 16.25 -14.06 -5.62
CA VAL A 58 17.15 -14.86 -6.45
C VAL A 58 17.68 -16.01 -5.60
N LYS A 59 17.58 -17.25 -6.09
CA LYS A 59 18.08 -18.43 -5.37
C LYS A 59 19.58 -18.29 -5.08
N GLY A 60 19.95 -18.37 -3.80
CA GLY A 60 21.34 -18.21 -3.36
C GLY A 60 21.84 -16.76 -3.37
N GLY A 61 20.96 -15.79 -3.62
CA GLY A 61 21.29 -14.38 -3.60
C GLY A 61 21.46 -13.85 -2.17
N THR A 62 22.55 -13.14 -1.91
CA THR A 62 22.76 -12.38 -0.68
C THR A 62 22.28 -10.93 -0.83
N ALA A 63 22.15 -10.21 0.29
CA ALA A 63 21.75 -8.81 0.30
C ALA A 63 22.71 -7.97 -0.57
N PRO A 64 22.21 -6.96 -1.33
CA PRO A 64 23.00 -6.19 -2.29
C PRO A 64 23.88 -5.15 -1.58
N ILE A 65 24.75 -5.62 -0.71
CA ILE A 65 25.72 -4.85 0.07
C ILE A 65 27.08 -5.38 -0.34
N LEU A 66 27.92 -4.50 -0.90
CA LEU A 66 29.27 -4.87 -1.29
C LEU A 66 30.07 -5.21 -0.04
N LEU A 67 30.33 -6.49 0.18
CA LEU A 67 31.25 -6.96 1.21
C LEU A 67 32.68 -6.63 0.74
N HIS A 68 33.12 -5.39 0.98
CA HIS A 68 34.54 -5.10 1.02
C HIS A 68 35.05 -5.57 2.38
N GLY A 69 35.99 -6.51 2.39
CA GLY A 69 36.73 -6.85 3.59
C GLY A 69 37.32 -5.55 4.17
N HIS A 70 36.85 -5.17 5.35
CA HIS A 70 37.68 -4.38 6.25
C HIS A 70 38.86 -5.29 6.57
N ASP A 71 40.00 -5.03 5.92
CA ASP A 71 41.36 -5.20 6.42
C ASP A 71 42.28 -5.53 5.24
N GLY A 72 43.23 -4.63 4.98
CA GLY A 72 44.22 -4.75 3.91
C GLY A 72 45.29 -5.81 4.18
N ALA A 73 44.89 -7.06 4.39
CA ALA A 73 45.82 -8.19 4.53
C ALA A 73 45.25 -9.45 3.88
N ASP A 74 45.85 -9.81 2.74
CA ASP A 74 46.26 -11.18 2.41
C ASP A 74 45.31 -12.31 2.85
N VAL A 75 44.15 -12.39 2.20
CA VAL A 75 43.49 -13.69 1.95
C VAL A 75 43.15 -13.80 0.47
N ALA A 76 44.21 -13.87 -0.32
CA ALA A 76 44.15 -14.59 -1.56
C ALA A 76 44.03 -16.09 -1.22
N HIS A 77 43.10 -16.76 -1.91
CA HIS A 77 43.01 -18.21 -2.09
C HIS A 77 42.32 -19.04 -0.99
N GLU A 78 41.00 -18.94 -0.87
CA GLU A 78 40.10 -20.11 -0.97
C GLU A 78 38.63 -19.67 -1.03
N ALA A 79 37.90 -20.18 -2.02
CA ALA A 79 36.48 -19.92 -2.29
C ALA A 79 36.11 -18.48 -2.70
N VAL A 80 36.57 -18.05 -3.87
CA VAL A 80 35.79 -17.13 -4.71
C VAL A 80 34.53 -17.88 -5.16
N ASN A 81 33.59 -18.08 -4.24
CA ASN A 81 32.21 -18.31 -4.62
C ASN A 81 31.73 -16.99 -5.22
N GLU A 82 31.31 -17.04 -6.47
CA GLU A 82 30.64 -15.95 -7.16
C GLU A 82 29.45 -15.51 -6.29
N VAL A 83 29.62 -14.44 -5.52
CA VAL A 83 28.59 -13.97 -4.58
C VAL A 83 27.43 -13.45 -5.42
N ILE A 84 26.37 -14.25 -5.52
CA ILE A 84 25.13 -13.85 -6.19
C ILE A 84 24.46 -12.83 -5.28
N TYR A 85 24.08 -11.67 -5.83
CA TYR A 85 23.32 -10.65 -5.13
C TYR A 85 21.86 -10.68 -5.59
N VAL A 86 20.92 -10.41 -4.68
CA VAL A 86 19.51 -10.19 -5.05
C VAL A 86 19.36 -8.87 -5.81
N ASN A 87 18.28 -8.74 -6.60
CA ASN A 87 18.05 -7.55 -7.40
C ASN A 87 17.81 -6.32 -6.50
N PRO A 88 18.66 -5.26 -6.55
CA PRO A 88 18.49 -4.09 -5.69
C PRO A 88 17.33 -3.19 -6.13
N LEU A 89 16.85 -3.29 -7.37
CA LEU A 89 15.83 -2.39 -7.91
C LEU A 89 14.49 -2.51 -7.16
N PRO A 90 13.91 -3.71 -6.96
CA PRO A 90 12.68 -3.85 -6.18
C PRO A 90 12.81 -3.37 -4.73
N HIS A 91 13.96 -3.58 -4.08
CA HIS A 91 14.18 -3.15 -2.70
C HIS A 91 14.08 -1.62 -2.55
N VAL A 92 14.69 -0.86 -3.47
CA VAL A 92 14.63 0.61 -3.44
C VAL A 92 13.22 1.11 -3.82
N LEU A 93 12.58 0.49 -4.80
CA LEU A 93 11.20 0.83 -5.18
C LEU A 93 10.22 0.62 -4.03
N ILE A 94 10.37 -0.46 -3.27
CA ILE A 94 9.50 -0.74 -2.11
C ILE A 94 9.83 0.17 -0.93
N LEU A 95 11.10 0.49 -0.68
CA LEU A 95 11.45 1.45 0.37
C LEU A 95 10.78 2.82 0.15
N THR A 96 10.79 3.31 -1.09
CA THR A 96 10.12 4.58 -1.43
C THR A 96 8.60 4.45 -1.35
N ALA A 97 8.04 3.34 -1.82
CA ALA A 97 6.60 3.09 -1.74
C ALA A 97 6.09 3.00 -0.29
N ILE A 98 6.86 2.43 0.64
CA ILE A 98 6.52 2.37 2.07
C ILE A 98 6.40 3.77 2.66
N VAL A 99 7.36 4.66 2.37
CA VAL A 99 7.32 6.05 2.88
C VAL A 99 6.08 6.77 2.36
N VAL A 100 5.79 6.66 1.06
CA VAL A 100 4.59 7.25 0.45
C VAL A 100 3.31 6.67 1.07
N ALA A 101 3.25 5.35 1.29
CA ALA A 101 2.10 4.70 1.94
C ALA A 101 1.86 5.23 3.35
N VAL A 102 2.91 5.35 4.17
CA VAL A 102 2.78 5.91 5.52
C VAL A 102 2.35 7.38 5.48
N SER A 103 2.92 8.19 4.58
CA SER A 103 2.53 9.60 4.44
C SER A 103 1.07 9.76 4.00
N THR A 104 0.62 8.97 3.01
CA THR A 104 -0.78 9.01 2.55
C THR A 104 -1.75 8.53 3.62
N THR A 105 -1.41 7.49 4.39
CA THR A 105 -2.20 7.05 5.55
C THR A 105 -2.30 8.13 6.62
N ALA A 106 -1.20 8.85 6.91
CA ALA A 106 -1.23 9.96 7.87
C ALA A 106 -2.17 11.09 7.41
N VAL A 107 -2.11 11.47 6.14
CA VAL A 107 -3.02 12.48 5.55
C VAL A 107 -4.46 11.97 5.56
N ALA A 108 -4.71 10.72 5.21
CA ALA A 108 -6.05 10.13 5.25
C ALA A 108 -6.64 10.15 6.67
N LEU A 109 -5.86 9.80 7.69
CA LEU A 109 -6.29 9.89 9.09
C LEU A 109 -6.55 11.33 9.53
N ALA A 110 -5.70 12.28 9.13
CA ALA A 110 -5.92 13.70 9.42
C ALA A 110 -7.23 14.21 8.81
N LEU A 111 -7.54 13.79 7.57
CA LEU A 111 -8.82 14.09 6.92
C LEU A 111 -9.99 13.43 7.65
N ILE A 112 -9.86 12.17 8.07
CA ILE A 112 -10.89 11.47 8.85
C ILE A 112 -11.19 12.20 10.16
N ILE A 113 -10.17 12.69 10.87
CA ILE A 113 -10.36 13.48 12.10
C ILE A 113 -11.11 14.77 11.79
N LYS A 114 -10.76 15.47 10.70
CA LYS A 114 -11.46 16.69 10.27
C LYS A 114 -12.91 16.42 9.89
N ILE A 115 -13.19 15.33 9.18
CA ILE A 115 -14.55 14.91 8.83
C ILE A 115 -15.35 14.59 10.10
N TYR A 116 -14.75 13.90 11.06
CA TYR A 116 -15.42 13.60 12.31
C TYR A 116 -15.76 14.85 13.13
N GLN A 117 -14.86 15.85 13.14
CA GLN A 117 -15.11 17.13 13.81
C GLN A 117 -16.29 17.90 13.19
N GLU A 118 -16.48 17.80 11.87
CA GLU A 118 -17.53 18.53 11.15
C GLU A 118 -18.88 17.78 11.15
N TYR A 119 -18.86 16.48 10.86
CA TYR A 119 -20.07 15.68 10.64
C TYR A 119 -20.46 14.82 11.85
N GLY A 120 -19.59 14.68 12.85
CA GLY A 120 -19.83 13.85 14.04
C GLY A 120 -19.92 12.34 13.78
N SER A 121 -19.66 11.89 12.55
CA SER A 121 -19.79 10.49 12.14
C SER A 121 -18.62 10.06 11.25
N LEU A 122 -18.24 8.79 11.37
CA LEU A 122 -17.23 8.12 10.55
C LEU A 122 -17.85 7.17 9.50
N GLU A 123 -19.18 7.08 9.47
CA GLU A 123 -19.90 6.26 8.51
C GLU A 123 -20.20 7.07 7.25
N GLU A 124 -19.74 6.57 6.11
CA GLU A 124 -19.88 7.22 4.81
C GLU A 124 -21.33 7.52 4.44
N ASP A 125 -22.26 6.60 4.72
CA ASP A 125 -23.69 6.79 4.43
C ASP A 125 -24.27 8.04 5.11
N VAL A 126 -23.85 8.29 6.36
CA VAL A 126 -24.32 9.45 7.16
C VAL A 126 -23.76 10.74 6.58
N ILE A 127 -22.48 10.74 6.23
CA ILE A 127 -21.79 11.90 5.63
C ILE A 127 -22.42 12.24 4.27
N LEU A 128 -22.70 11.23 3.44
CA LEU A 128 -23.35 11.42 2.14
C LEU A 128 -24.78 11.93 2.27
N ALA A 129 -25.52 11.48 3.28
CA ALA A 129 -26.86 11.99 3.56
C ALA A 129 -26.83 13.47 3.94
N TYR A 130 -25.92 13.88 4.81
CA TYR A 130 -25.74 15.28 5.21
C TYR A 130 -25.40 16.17 4.01
N ARG A 131 -24.48 15.71 3.14
CA ARG A 131 -24.12 16.43 1.91
C ARG A 131 -25.30 16.62 0.96
N ARG A 132 -26.17 15.61 0.80
CA ARG A 132 -27.37 15.72 -0.07
C ARG A 132 -28.37 16.74 0.46
N GLN A 133 -28.47 16.91 1.77
CA GLN A 133 -29.36 17.89 2.38
C GLN A 133 -28.87 19.33 2.19
N LEU A 134 -27.55 19.57 2.23
CA LEU A 134 -26.98 20.90 1.96
C LEU A 134 -27.03 21.30 0.47
N GLN A 135 -27.07 20.33 -0.44
CA GLN A 135 -26.99 20.59 -1.88
C GLN A 135 -28.11 21.51 -2.44
N PRO A 136 -29.40 21.39 -2.04
CA PRO A 136 -30.44 22.33 -2.45
C PRO A 136 -30.23 23.76 -1.90
N GLU A 137 -29.85 23.93 -0.63
CA GLU A 137 -29.54 25.25 -0.05
C GLU A 137 -28.41 25.95 -0.80
N PHE A 138 -27.36 25.22 -1.16
CA PHE A 138 -26.22 25.78 -1.88
C PHE A 138 -26.59 26.26 -3.29
N SER A 139 -27.56 25.60 -3.94
CA SER A 139 -28.07 25.98 -5.26
C SER A 139 -28.89 27.27 -5.22
N GLU A 140 -29.67 27.46 -4.16
CA GLU A 140 -30.44 28.69 -3.90
C GLU A 140 -29.51 29.86 -3.54
N TYR A 141 -28.53 29.64 -2.65
CA TYR A 141 -27.53 30.65 -2.29
C TYR A 141 -26.69 31.11 -3.49
N ALA A 142 -26.28 30.17 -4.36
CA ALA A 142 -25.53 30.49 -5.57
C ALA A 142 -26.35 31.34 -6.56
N ARG A 143 -27.66 31.11 -6.67
CA ARG A 143 -28.57 31.94 -7.49
C ARG A 143 -28.73 33.35 -6.91
N GLN A 144 -28.98 33.47 -5.61
CA GLN A 144 -29.15 34.78 -4.96
C GLN A 144 -27.86 35.63 -5.03
N LYS A 145 -26.69 35.00 -4.92
CA LYS A 145 -25.41 35.69 -5.09
C LYS A 145 -25.20 36.20 -6.52
N GLN A 146 -25.64 35.43 -7.53
CA GLN A 146 -25.58 35.85 -8.93
C GLN A 146 -26.57 36.97 -9.27
N GLU A 147 -27.73 37.01 -8.60
CA GLU A 147 -28.72 38.08 -8.77
C GLU A 147 -28.32 39.38 -8.04
N GLY A 148 -27.59 39.30 -6.93
CA GLY A 148 -27.11 40.47 -6.19
C GLY A 148 -25.83 41.13 -6.76
N GLU A 149 -25.18 40.51 -7.74
CA GLU A 149 -24.02 41.06 -8.47
C GLU A 149 -24.42 41.78 -9.77
N GLN A 150 -25.71 41.87 -10.12
CA GLN A 150 -26.28 42.63 -11.25
C GLN A 150 -26.93 43.94 -10.79
#